data_AF-A0AAJ5ZRE7-F1
#
_entry.id   AF-A0AAJ5ZRE7-F1
#
_cell.length_a   1.000
_cell.length_b   1.000
_cell.length_c   1.000
_cell.angle_alpha   90.00
_cell.angle_beta   90.00
_cell.angle_gamma   90.00
#
_symmetry.space_group_name_H-M   'P 1'
#
loop_
_entity.id
_entity.type
_entity.pdbx_description
1 polymer ?
#
loop_
_entity_poly.entity_id
_entity_poly.type
_entity_poly.pdbx_seq_one_letter_code
_entity_poly.pdbx_strand_id
1 'polypeptide(L)' 'MDIDFVTEPDEQGVPTRVLRAEHIIATALKLGRPKDHMRMAAFVENQAYDGDALDDVLIRHGLKEKWIEVGKQWGWW' A
#
# COMPACT_ATOMS: atom_id res chain seq x y z
N MET A 1 10.39 22.29 -14.32
CA MET A 1 9.93 21.53 -15.50
C MET A 1 8.55 21.03 -15.12
N ASP A 2 7.54 21.86 -15.35
CA ASP A 2 6.16 21.52 -15.06
C ASP A 2 5.72 20.51 -16.12
N ILE A 3 5.53 19.26 -15.70
CA ILE A 3 4.97 18.23 -16.58
C ILE A 3 3.45 18.36 -16.45
N ASP A 4 2.86 19.14 -17.35
CA ASP A 4 1.43 19.17 -17.56
C ASP A 4 1.04 17.86 -18.24
N PHE A 5 0.56 16.89 -17.47
CA PHE A 5 -0.18 15.76 -18.02
C PHE A 5 -1.55 16.28 -18.49
N VAL A 6 -1.58 16.84 -19.71
CA VAL A 6 -2.83 17.13 -20.40
C VAL A 6 -3.55 15.80 -20.58
N THR A 7 -4.55 15.55 -19.75
CA THR A 7 -5.51 14.47 -19.95
C THR A 7 -6.57 15.01 -20.89
N GLU A 8 -6.70 14.40 -22.06
CA GLU A 8 -7.80 14.68 -22.98
C GLU A 8 -9.11 14.47 -22.20
N PRO A 9 -10.02 15.47 -22.12
CA PRO A 9 -11.23 15.39 -21.30
C PRO A 9 -12.23 14.29 -21.75
N ASP A 10 -11.94 13.64 -22.87
CA ASP A 10 -12.66 12.52 -23.48
C ASP A 10 -12.30 11.15 -22.87
N GLU A 11 -11.10 10.98 -22.29
CA GLU A 11 -10.64 9.69 -21.76
C GLU A 11 -11.39 9.33 -20.46
N GLN A 12 -12.64 8.91 -20.61
CA GLN A 12 -13.42 8.23 -19.58
C GLN A 12 -12.74 6.88 -19.37
N GLY A 13 -11.73 6.89 -18.49
CA GLY A 13 -10.94 5.71 -18.17
C GLY A 13 -11.83 4.51 -17.86
N VAL A 14 -11.39 3.32 -18.29
CA VAL A 14 -12.17 2.09 -18.11
C VAL A 14 -12.29 1.78 -16.61
N PRO A 15 -13.51 1.69 -16.04
CA PRO A 15 -13.70 1.33 -14.64
C PRO A 15 -13.02 0.00 -14.32
N THR A 16 -11.98 0.07 -13.49
CA THR A 16 -11.13 -1.07 -13.19
C THR A 16 -11.27 -1.44 -11.72
N ARG A 17 -11.50 -2.73 -11.45
CA ARG A 17 -11.51 -3.23 -10.07
C ARG A 17 -10.06 -3.28 -9.57
N VAL A 18 -9.76 -2.50 -8.56
CA VAL A 18 -8.46 -2.47 -7.89
C VAL A 18 -8.52 -3.19 -6.56
N LEU A 19 -7.40 -3.77 -6.14
CA LEU A 19 -7.27 -4.31 -4.79
C LEU A 19 -7.36 -3.19 -3.76
N ARG A 20 -7.92 -3.51 -2.59
CA ARG A 20 -7.87 -2.59 -1.45
C ARG A 20 -6.43 -2.41 -0.97
N ALA A 21 -6.14 -1.28 -0.34
CA ALA A 21 -4.82 -0.93 0.18
C ALA A 21 -4.23 -2.05 1.05
N GLU A 22 -5.05 -2.69 1.90
CA GLU A 22 -4.60 -3.71 2.86
C GLU A 22 -4.01 -4.94 2.15
N HIS A 23 -4.59 -5.34 1.03
CA HIS A 23 -4.09 -6.47 0.24
C HIS A 23 -2.81 -6.10 -0.53
N ILE A 24 -2.70 -4.84 -0.95
CA ILE A 24 -1.50 -4.32 -1.60
C ILE A 24 -0.35 -4.26 -0.58
N ILE A 25 -0.60 -3.75 0.63
CA ILE A 25 0.35 -3.72 1.74
C ILE A 25 0.79 -5.14 2.10
N ALA A 26 -0.15 -6.07 2.30
CA ALA A 26 0.19 -7.46 2.62
C ALA A 26 1.04 -8.13 1.52
N THR A 27 0.72 -7.86 0.24
CA THR A 27 1.52 -8.38 -0.89
C THR A 27 2.91 -7.76 -0.92
N ALA A 28 3.00 -6.44 -0.74
CA ALA A 28 4.27 -5.70 -0.69
C ALA A 28 5.16 -6.19 0.46
N LEU A 29 4.58 -6.35 1.65
CA LEU A 29 5.24 -6.88 2.84
C LEU A 29 5.75 -8.31 2.62
N LYS A 30 4.92 -9.16 1.98
CA LYS A 30 5.30 -10.54 1.68
C LYS A 30 6.49 -10.61 0.71
N LEU A 31 6.46 -9.82 -0.36
CA LEU A 31 7.49 -9.84 -1.41
C LEU A 31 8.78 -9.11 -1.00
N GLY A 32 8.70 -8.05 -0.19
CA GLY A 32 9.84 -7.38 0.43
C GLY A 32 10.85 -6.75 -0.56
N ARG A 33 10.44 -6.39 -1.77
CA ARG A 33 11.36 -5.75 -2.74
C ARG A 33 11.59 -4.28 -2.35
N PRO A 34 12.72 -3.65 -2.75
CA PRO A 34 12.98 -2.25 -2.41
C PRO A 34 11.84 -1.29 -2.76
N LYS A 35 11.23 -1.43 -3.94
CA LYS A 35 10.07 -0.62 -4.36
C LYS A 35 8.78 -0.90 -3.59
N ASP A 36 8.65 -2.10 -3.03
CA ASP A 36 7.45 -2.48 -2.27
C ASP A 36 7.46 -1.81 -0.89
N HIS A 37 8.65 -1.58 -0.31
CA HIS A 37 8.78 -0.77 0.90
C HIS A 37 8.34 0.68 0.69
N MET A 38 8.77 1.31 -0.41
CA MET A 38 8.30 2.67 -0.75
C MET A 38 6.79 2.73 -0.91
N ARG A 39 6.18 1.69 -1.51
CA ARG A 39 4.72 1.61 -1.63
C ARG A 39 4.05 1.49 -0.26
N MET A 40 4.56 0.67 0.65
CA MET A 40 4.02 0.58 2.01
C MET A 40 4.16 1.90 2.76
N ALA A 41 5.32 2.56 2.69
CA ALA A 41 5.55 3.86 3.30
C ALA A 41 4.52 4.89 2.83
N ALA A 42 4.25 4.96 1.52
CA ALA A 42 3.24 5.85 0.98
C ALA A 42 1.84 5.59 1.58
N PHE A 43 1.42 4.34 1.76
CA PHE A 43 0.14 4.04 2.43
C PHE A 43 0.15 4.44 3.91
N VAL A 44 1.26 4.23 4.61
CA VAL A 44 1.39 4.58 6.03
C VAL A 44 1.38 6.08 6.26
N GLU A 45 2.21 6.82 5.55
CA GLU A 45 2.33 8.28 5.66
C GLU A 45 1.02 9.01 5.34
N ASN A 46 0.26 8.49 4.37
CA ASN A 46 -1.03 9.07 3.97
C ASN A 46 -2.22 8.51 4.76
N GLN A 47 -1.99 7.61 5.73
CA GLN A 47 -3.05 6.91 6.47
C GLN A 47 -4.10 6.28 5.55
N ALA A 48 -3.65 5.77 4.40
CA ALA A 48 -4.48 5.34 3.28
C ALA A 48 -4.84 3.85 3.34
N TYR A 49 -5.16 3.36 4.54
CA TYR A 49 -5.63 1.99 4.80
C TYR A 49 -6.46 1.95 6.08
N ASP A 50 -7.33 0.95 6.18
CA ASP A 50 -8.06 0.67 7.41
C ASP A 50 -7.23 -0.28 8.30
N GLY A 51 -7.00 0.14 9.55
CA GLY A 51 -6.11 -0.58 10.48
C GLY A 51 -6.61 -1.97 10.87
N ASP A 52 -7.92 -2.09 11.15
CA ASP A 52 -8.53 -3.35 11.58
C ASP A 52 -8.60 -4.32 10.39
N ALA A 53 -8.99 -3.83 9.21
CA ALA A 53 -9.00 -4.61 7.98
C ALA A 53 -7.59 -5.04 7.55
N LEU A 54 -6.57 -4.21 7.79
CA LEU A 54 -5.19 -4.59 7.55
C LEU A 54 -4.77 -5.70 8.51
N ASP A 55 -5.13 -5.58 9.79
CA ASP A 55 -4.81 -6.60 10.78
C ASP A 55 -5.41 -7.97 10.41
N ASP A 56 -6.67 -7.99 10.04
CA ASP A 56 -7.37 -9.20 9.56
C ASP A 56 -6.64 -9.86 8.38
N VAL A 57 -6.22 -9.07 7.38
CA VAL A 57 -5.50 -9.57 6.21
C VAL A 57 -4.12 -10.10 6.61
N LEU A 58 -3.40 -9.38 7.47
CA LEU A 58 -2.07 -9.77 7.92
C LEU A 58 -2.11 -11.06 8.75
N ILE A 59 -3.05 -11.19 9.69
CA ILE A 59 -3.24 -12.38 10.51
C ILE A 59 -3.57 -13.58 9.63
N ARG A 60 -4.53 -13.43 8.71
CA ARG A 60 -4.92 -14.50 7.76
C ARG A 60 -3.74 -15.02 6.94
N HIS A 61 -2.77 -14.16 6.63
CA HIS A 61 -1.61 -14.52 5.83
C HIS A 61 -0.34 -14.78 6.65
N GLY A 62 -0.40 -14.76 7.98
CA GLY A 62 0.76 -14.99 8.86
C GLY A 62 1.83 -13.90 8.75
N LEU A 63 1.44 -12.66 8.47
CA LEU A 63 2.34 -11.53 8.20
C LEU A 63 2.39 -10.49 9.34
N LYS A 64 1.59 -10.67 10.40
CA LYS A 64 1.45 -9.67 11.47
C LYS A 64 2.77 -9.36 12.19
N GLU A 65 3.55 -10.38 12.51
CA GLU A 65 4.86 -10.20 13.17
C GLU A 65 5.82 -9.43 12.26
N LYS A 66 5.91 -9.82 10.98
CA LYS A 66 6.74 -9.13 9.98
C LYS A 66 6.33 -7.67 9.81
N TRP A 67 5.04 -7.36 9.83
CA TRP A 67 4.54 -5.99 9.78
C TRP A 67 5.06 -5.17 10.96
N ILE A 68 5.01 -5.73 12.17
CA ILE A 68 5.52 -5.09 13.39
C ILE A 68 7.03 -4.86 13.30
N GLU A 69 7.80 -5.82 12.81
CA GLU A 69 9.25 -5.66 12.64
C GLU A 69 9.58 -4.54 11.66
N VAL A 70 8.91 -4.52 10.50
CA VAL A 70 9.12 -3.49 9.48
C VAL A 70 8.74 -2.11 10.00
N GLY A 71 7.59 -1.95 10.64
CA GLY A 71 7.21 -0.61 11.12
C GLY A 71 8.11 -0.10 12.24
N LYS A 72 8.70 -0.97 13.08
CA LYS A 72 9.76 -0.58 14.01
C LYS A 72 11.03 -0.14 13.28
N GLN A 73 11.45 -0.90 12.26
CA GLN A 73 12.63 -0.56 11.45
C GLN A 73 12.47 0.79 10.74
N TRP A 74 11.25 1.13 10.33
CA TRP A 74 10.93 2.35 9.59
C TRP A 74 10.44 3.51 10.48
N GLY A 75 10.20 3.29 11.77
CA GLY A 75 9.77 4.33 12.71
C GLY A 75 8.35 4.82 12.50
N TRP A 76 7.43 3.94 12.11
CA TRP A 76 6.02 4.30 11.84
C TRP A 76 5.16 4.49 13.09
N TRP A 77 5.62 4.01 14.24
CA TRP A 77 5.00 4.18 15.55
C TRP A 77 6.07 4.27 16.62
#